data_AF-A0A954D3J4-F1
#
_entry.id   AF-A0A954D3J4-F1
#
_cell.length_a   1.000
_cell.length_b   1.000
_cell.length_c   1.000
_cell.angle_alpha   90.00
_cell.angle_beta   90.00
_cell.angle_gamma   90.00
#
_symmetry.space_group_name_H-M   'P 1'
#
loop_
_entity.id
_entity.type
_entity.pdbx_description
1 polymer ?
#
loop_
_entity_poly.entity_id
_entity_poly.type
_entity_poly.pdbx_seq_one_letter_code
_entity_poly.pdbx_strand_id
1 'polypeptide(L)'
;ELWGHFEPFLGKSLECFQRVRKIIEELDELVETGFGGAEAESVRRMVDEVALAEHETDLLQRELMKCLFAAEGSLTHGEFILWMRLAAQVANISDYSENLADTIRLTLESK
;
A
#
# COMPACT_ATOMS: atom_id res chain seq x y z
N GLU A 1 -14.94 -12.78 -13.79
CA GLU A 1 -14.40 -11.49 -14.28
C GLU A 1 -13.85 -10.63 -13.15
N LEU A 2 -14.56 -10.41 -12.03
CA LEU A 2 -14.07 -9.64 -10.87
C LEU A 2 -12.69 -10.08 -10.34
N TRP A 3 -12.43 -11.40 -10.30
CA TRP A 3 -11.13 -11.92 -9.86
C TRP A 3 -9.95 -11.38 -10.68
N GLY A 4 -10.12 -11.15 -11.99
CA GLY A 4 -9.06 -10.63 -12.86
C GLY A 4 -8.68 -9.17 -12.55
N HIS A 5 -9.54 -8.42 -11.88
CA HIS A 5 -9.24 -7.08 -11.36
C HIS A 5 -8.78 -7.13 -9.90
N PHE A 6 -9.29 -8.10 -9.14
CA PHE A 6 -8.93 -8.27 -7.73
C PHE A 6 -7.50 -8.80 -7.53
N GLU A 7 -7.05 -9.75 -8.35
CA GLU A 7 -5.71 -10.34 -8.22
C GLU A 7 -4.58 -9.29 -8.40
N PRO A 8 -4.59 -8.43 -9.43
CA PRO A 8 -3.59 -7.36 -9.54
C PRO A 8 -3.64 -6.37 -8.37
N PHE A 9 -4.86 -6.01 -7.92
CA PHE A 9 -5.06 -5.14 -6.76
C PHE A 9 -4.43 -5.73 -5.49
N LEU A 10 -4.74 -6.99 -5.18
CA LEU A 10 -4.16 -7.72 -4.05
C LEU A 10 -2.64 -7.80 -4.17
N GLY A 11 -2.12 -8.13 -5.35
CA GLY A 11 -0.69 -8.20 -5.62
C GLY A 11 0.02 -6.87 -5.32
N LYS A 12 -0.59 -5.75 -5.73
CA LYS A 12 -0.04 -4.41 -5.52
C LYS A 12 -0.12 -3.98 -4.05
N SER A 13 -1.21 -4.27 -3.34
CA SER A 13 -1.31 -4.03 -1.89
C SER A 13 -0.22 -4.79 -1.11
N LEU A 14 0.05 -6.05 -1.47
CA LEU A 14 1.11 -6.85 -0.87
C LEU A 14 2.51 -6.33 -1.24
N GLU A 15 2.69 -5.81 -2.44
CA GLU A 15 3.94 -5.16 -2.85
C GLU A 15 4.23 -3.92 -1.98
N CYS A 16 3.22 -3.09 -1.72
CA CYS A 16 3.35 -1.93 -0.82
C CYS A 16 3.82 -2.36 0.59
N PHE A 17 3.23 -3.42 1.14
CA PHE A 17 3.67 -4.03 2.40
C PHE A 17 5.12 -4.54 2.36
N GLN A 18 5.53 -5.18 1.27
CA GLN A 18 6.91 -5.65 1.13
C GLN A 18 7.91 -4.49 1.06
N ARG A 19 7.55 -3.38 0.42
CA ARG A 19 8.39 -2.18 0.33
C ARG A 19 8.58 -1.53 1.70
N VAL A 20 7.51 -1.31 2.47
CA VAL A 20 7.65 -0.74 3.81
C VAL A 20 8.43 -1.66 4.75
N ARG A 21 8.31 -2.99 4.61
CA ARG A 21 9.11 -3.93 5.39
C ARG A 21 10.61 -3.73 5.17
N LYS A 22 11.04 -3.47 3.93
CA LYS A 22 12.46 -3.16 3.64
C LYS A 22 12.91 -1.88 4.32
N ILE A 23 12.06 -0.86 4.39
CA ILE A 23 12.38 0.36 5.16
C ILE A 23 12.63 0.02 6.63
N ILE A 24 11.79 -0.84 7.23
CA ILE A 24 11.96 -1.29 8.61
C ILE A 24 13.26 -2.08 8.80
N GLU A 25 13.63 -2.92 7.85
CA GLU A 25 14.90 -3.69 7.88
C GLU A 25 16.13 -2.77 7.86
N GLU A 26 16.01 -1.57 7.28
CA GLU A 26 17.09 -0.58 7.16
C GLU A 26 17.16 0.41 8.36
N LEU A 27 16.21 0.33 9.29
CA LEU A 27 16.17 1.23 10.44
C LEU A 27 17.36 1.04 11.38
N ASP A 28 17.89 -0.17 11.52
CA ASP A 28 19.05 -0.42 12.38
C ASP A 28 20.29 0.33 11.88
N GLU A 29 20.56 0.26 10.57
CA GLU A 29 21.66 1.01 9.93
C GLU A 29 21.44 2.53 10.04
N LEU A 30 20.20 2.98 9.84
CA LEU A 30 19.82 4.39 9.99
C LEU A 30 20.09 4.92 11.41
N VAL A 31 19.86 4.10 12.43
CA VAL A 31 20.13 4.45 13.83
C VAL A 31 21.64 4.52 14.09
N GLU A 32 22.43 3.59 13.54
CA GLU A 32 23.89 3.58 13.66
C GLU A 32 24.55 4.81 13.04
N THR A 33 24.00 5.33 11.93
CA THR A 33 24.49 6.54 11.28
C THR A 33 23.90 7.84 11.83
N GLY A 34 23.03 7.74 12.84
CA GLY A 34 22.43 8.89 13.50
C GLY A 34 21.40 9.63 12.64
N PHE A 35 20.68 8.91 11.76
CA PHE A 35 19.65 9.43 10.86
C PHE A 35 20.18 10.38 9.77
N GLY A 36 21.46 10.28 9.43
CA GLY A 36 22.12 11.14 8.44
C GLY A 36 22.75 10.38 7.28
N GLY A 37 23.42 11.10 6.39
CA GLY A 37 24.27 10.49 5.37
C GLY A 37 23.52 9.77 4.24
N ALA A 38 24.17 8.74 3.70
CA ALA A 38 23.69 8.01 2.53
C ALA A 38 22.50 7.10 2.86
N GLU A 39 22.44 6.60 4.08
CA GLU A 39 21.43 5.72 4.64
C GLU A 39 20.10 6.47 4.75
N ALA A 40 20.12 7.70 5.28
CA ALA A 40 18.94 8.57 5.31
C ALA A 40 18.39 8.90 3.91
N GLU A 41 19.28 9.10 2.93
CA GLU A 41 18.88 9.32 1.53
C GLU A 41 18.30 8.06 0.89
N SER A 42 18.85 6.89 1.24
CA SER A 42 18.31 5.61 0.81
C SER A 42 16.88 5.41 1.32
N VAL A 43 16.66 5.63 2.62
CA VAL A 43 15.33 5.53 3.25
C VAL A 43 14.34 6.50 2.63
N ARG A 44 14.73 7.76 2.36
CA ARG A 44 13.86 8.73 1.65
C ARG A 44 13.37 8.20 0.30
N ARG A 45 14.26 7.63 -0.51
CA ARG A 45 13.87 7.03 -1.79
C ARG A 45 12.93 5.84 -1.60
N MET A 46 13.17 4.99 -0.61
CA MET A 46 12.29 3.87 -0.33
C MET A 46 10.88 4.31 0.11
N VAL A 47 10.77 5.41 0.86
CA VAL A 47 9.47 6.01 1.20
C VAL A 47 8.74 6.47 -0.06
N ASP A 48 9.43 7.16 -0.97
CA ASP A 48 8.84 7.58 -2.26
C ASP A 48 8.37 6.37 -3.09
N GLU A 49 9.09 5.25 -3.04
CA GLU A 49 8.67 4.00 -3.67
C GLU A 49 7.41 3.41 -3.00
N VAL A 50 7.25 3.50 -1.68
CA VAL A 50 6.01 3.06 -1.00
C VAL A 50 4.82 3.92 -1.46
N ALA A 51 4.98 5.24 -1.49
CA ALA A 51 3.93 6.16 -1.96
C ALA A 51 3.53 5.88 -3.42
N LEU A 52 4.48 5.56 -4.29
CA LEU A 52 4.18 5.16 -5.67
C LEU A 52 3.37 3.85 -5.73
N ALA A 53 3.72 2.85 -4.92
CA ALA A 53 3.02 1.58 -4.89
C ALA A 53 1.61 1.70 -4.28
N GLU A 54 1.42 2.55 -3.27
CA GLU A 54 0.12 2.91 -2.74
C GLU A 54 -0.74 3.53 -3.85
N HIS A 55 -0.21 4.52 -4.57
CA HIS A 55 -0.97 5.19 -5.63
C HIS A 55 -1.44 4.21 -6.72
N GLU A 56 -0.58 3.26 -7.11
CA GLU A 56 -0.94 2.19 -8.04
C GLU A 56 -2.00 1.25 -7.47
N THR A 57 -1.94 0.93 -6.18
CA THR A 57 -2.97 0.15 -5.47
C THR A 57 -4.32 0.85 -5.55
N ASP A 58 -4.31 2.15 -5.32
CA ASP A 58 -5.47 3.03 -5.29
C ASP A 58 -6.17 3.09 -6.66
N LEU A 59 -5.39 3.14 -7.75
CA LEU A 59 -5.88 3.04 -9.12
C LEU A 59 -6.53 1.68 -9.39
N LEU A 60 -5.91 0.59 -8.97
CA LEU A 60 -6.45 -0.77 -9.18
C LEU A 60 -7.73 -1.01 -8.37
N GLN A 61 -7.80 -0.47 -7.15
CA GLN A 61 -9.02 -0.52 -6.35
C GLN A 61 -10.18 0.19 -7.05
N ARG A 62 -9.94 1.38 -7.62
CA ARG A 62 -10.97 2.13 -8.37
C ARG A 62 -11.47 1.34 -9.58
N GLU A 63 -10.58 0.67 -10.31
CA GLU A 63 -10.99 -0.20 -11.42
C GLU A 63 -11.81 -1.40 -10.95
N LEU A 64 -11.39 -2.06 -9.86
CA LEU A 64 -12.16 -3.15 -9.25
C LEU A 64 -13.57 -2.69 -8.84
N MET A 65 -13.69 -1.49 -8.25
CA MET A 65 -14.99 -0.93 -7.86
C MET A 65 -15.89 -0.66 -9.06
N LYS A 66 -15.36 -0.09 -10.15
CA LYS A 66 -16.14 0.10 -11.39
C LYS A 66 -16.70 -1.23 -11.90
N CYS A 67 -15.88 -2.28 -11.91
CA CYS A 67 -16.31 -3.62 -12.33
C CYS A 67 -17.36 -4.22 -11.37
N LEU A 68 -17.20 -4.02 -10.06
CA LEU A 68 -18.15 -4.51 -9.06
C LEU A 68 -19.53 -3.86 -9.19
N PHE A 69 -19.59 -2.54 -9.38
CA PHE A 69 -20.85 -1.83 -9.61
C PHE A 69 -21.50 -2.22 -10.95
N ALA A 70 -20.70 -2.41 -12.01
CA ALA A 70 -21.22 -2.90 -13.28
C ALA A 70 -21.83 -4.31 -13.17
N ALA A 71 -21.31 -5.13 -12.24
CA ALA A 71 -21.78 -6.48 -11.98
C ALA A 71 -22.91 -6.57 -10.94
N GLU A 72 -23.39 -5.46 -10.37
CA GLU A 72 -24.36 -5.45 -9.25
C GLU A 72 -25.62 -6.27 -9.57
N GLY A 73 -26.18 -6.14 -10.79
CA GLY A 73 -27.38 -6.88 -11.20
C GLY A 73 -27.20 -8.39 -11.33
N SER A 74 -25.95 -8.88 -11.31
CA SER A 74 -25.60 -10.31 -11.38
C SER A 74 -25.26 -10.93 -10.02
N LEU A 75 -25.14 -10.09 -8.98
CA LEU A 75 -24.77 -10.50 -7.62
C LEU A 75 -25.98 -10.42 -6.69
N THR A 76 -26.02 -11.29 -5.69
CA THR A 76 -26.90 -11.07 -4.55
C THR A 76 -26.41 -9.90 -3.72
N HIS A 77 -27.31 -9.26 -2.97
CA HIS A 77 -26.96 -8.17 -2.06
C HIS A 77 -25.86 -8.58 -1.05
N GLY A 78 -25.91 -9.82 -0.56
CA GLY A 78 -24.89 -10.34 0.36
C GLY A 78 -23.52 -10.44 -0.29
N GLU A 79 -23.43 -10.96 -1.51
CA GLU A 79 -22.17 -11.06 -2.26
C GLU A 79 -21.58 -9.69 -2.57
N PHE A 80 -22.42 -8.74 -2.99
CA PHE A 80 -21.99 -7.37 -3.28
C PHE A 80 -21.35 -6.71 -2.03
N ILE A 81 -22.02 -6.81 -0.88
CA ILE A 81 -21.50 -6.26 0.39
C ILE A 81 -20.22 -6.95 0.83
N LEU A 82 -20.11 -8.27 0.63
CA LEU A 82 -18.88 -9.01 0.96
C LEU A 82 -17.71 -8.57 0.08
N TRP A 83 -17.93 -8.37 -1.22
CA TRP A 83 -16.90 -7.86 -2.13
C TRP A 83 -16.41 -6.46 -1.76
N MET A 84 -17.34 -5.54 -1.46
CA MET A 84 -16.99 -4.19 -0.99
C MET A 84 -16.14 -4.23 0.27
N ARG A 85 -16.52 -5.07 1.25
CA ARG A 85 -15.75 -5.23 2.50
C ARG A 85 -14.37 -5.81 2.25
N LEU A 86 -14.28 -6.83 1.42
CA LEU A 86 -13.02 -7.50 1.09
C LEU A 86 -12.06 -6.55 0.36
N ALA A 87 -12.56 -5.76 -0.60
CA ALA A 87 -11.76 -4.73 -1.26
C ALA A 87 -11.26 -3.67 -0.26
N ALA A 88 -12.10 -3.23 0.68
CA ALA A 88 -11.68 -2.27 1.71
C ALA A 88 -10.63 -2.85 2.67
N GLN A 89 -10.77 -4.11 3.09
CA GLN A 89 -9.76 -4.75 3.96
C GLN A 89 -8.40 -4.91 3.29
N VAL A 90 -8.38 -5.18 1.99
CA VAL A 90 -7.13 -5.30 1.23
C VAL A 90 -6.48 -3.92 1.01
N ALA A 91 -7.26 -2.87 0.72
CA ALA A 91 -6.74 -1.51 0.58
C ALA A 91 -6.08 -1.02 1.89
N ASN A 92 -6.65 -1.34 3.05
CA ASN A 92 -6.04 -0.99 4.33
C ASN A 92 -4.58 -1.50 4.46
N ILE A 93 -4.18 -2.58 3.77
CA ILE A 93 -2.80 -3.07 3.80
C ILE A 93 -1.83 -2.05 3.19
N SER A 94 -2.17 -1.47 2.03
CA SER A 94 -1.36 -0.42 1.42
C SER A 94 -1.37 0.85 2.26
N ASP A 95 -2.54 1.24 2.77
CA ASP A 95 -2.69 2.47 3.56
C ASP A 95 -1.85 2.40 4.84
N TYR A 96 -1.87 1.27 5.55
CA TYR A 96 -1.03 1.09 6.75
C TYR A 96 0.46 1.09 6.41
N SER A 97 0.83 0.61 5.23
CA SER A 97 2.22 0.59 4.77
C SER A 97 2.72 1.99 4.44
N GLU A 98 1.91 2.79 3.75
CA GLU A 98 2.21 4.20 3.47
C GLU A 98 2.31 5.02 4.76
N ASN A 99 1.31 4.93 5.65
CA ASN A 99 1.33 5.66 6.92
C ASN A 99 2.58 5.36 7.78
N LEU A 100 3.04 4.11 7.76
CA LEU A 100 4.26 3.72 8.44
C LEU A 100 5.50 4.33 7.78
N ALA A 101 5.58 4.30 6.44
CA ALA A 101 6.67 4.94 5.70
C ALA A 101 6.72 6.46 5.95
N ASP A 102 5.58 7.14 5.96
CA ASP A 102 5.46 8.56 6.27
C ASP A 102 5.90 8.88 7.70
N THR A 103 5.55 8.03 8.67
CA THR A 103 5.99 8.18 10.06
C THR A 103 7.52 8.13 10.17
N ILE A 104 8.16 7.24 9.40
CA ILE A 104 9.63 7.13 9.35
C ILE A 104 10.24 8.37 8.70
N ARG A 105 9.64 8.86 7.62
CA ARG A 105 10.06 10.11 6.97
C ARG A 105 10.01 11.31 7.91
N LEU A 106 8.91 11.47 8.67
CA LEU A 106 8.80 12.54 9.67
C LEU A 106 9.88 12.42 10.76
N THR A 107 10.24 11.19 11.13
CA THR A 107 11.33 10.94 12.09
C THR A 107 12.68 11.40 11.53
N LEU A 108 12.93 11.22 10.23
CA LEU A 108 14.12 11.73 9.55
C LEU A 108 14.17 13.26 9.45
N GLU A 109 13.03 13.91 9.17
CA GLU A 109 12.95 15.37 8.98
C GLU A 109 12.97 16.17 10.28
N SER A 110 12.72 15.51 11.42
CA SER A 110 12.73 16.14 12.76
C SER A 110 14.09 16.10 13.46
N LYS A 111 15.12 15.54 12.81
CA LYS A 111 16.50 15.43 13.28
C LYS A 111 17.39 16.48 12.60
#